data_AF-A0A9D6L429-F1
#
_entry.id   AF-A0A9D6L429-F1
#
_cell.length_a   1.000
_cell.length_b   1.000
_cell.length_c   1.000
_cell.angle_alpha   90.00
_cell.angle_beta   90.00
_cell.angle_gamma   90.00
#
_symmetry.space_group_name_H-M   'P 1'
#
loop_
_entity.id
_entity.type
_entity.pdbx_description
1 polymer ?
#
loop_
_entity_poly.entity_id
_entity_poly.type
_entity_poly.pdbx_seq_one_letter_code
_entity_poly.pdbx_strand_id
1 'polypeptide(L)'
;MTDSNSKLLASQATMEQMASETGGRVFMNRNDVDNAVALSVNDSASYYVLTYYPEEKGWDGKFRKIQVKLNRPGLEVRHRKGYFALNPSQWDKQRKDITNTELMSAMKPDTPPSTMVIFDVLVVPPAKANRMQIPVDLLVDPRTLSPEDTAGGGKRFRVEVHVAAYTLEGKVAATKDSAIEAPLTAEKFAAVQQQGFPLRAMIELSPGRYRMRVGVRDLRTGFIGTVDVPLALEK
;
A
#
# COMPACT_ATOMS: atom_id res chain seq x y z
N MET A 1 -21.58 10.23 40.06
CA MET A 1 -21.79 11.04 38.83
C MET A 1 -20.51 11.62 38.24
N THR A 2 -19.38 11.65 38.96
CA THR A 2 -18.09 12.16 38.47
C THR A 2 -17.36 11.24 37.48
N ASP A 3 -17.58 9.94 37.57
CA ASP A 3 -16.86 8.92 36.77
C ASP A 3 -17.28 8.82 35.29
N SER A 4 -18.52 9.17 34.96
CA SER A 4 -18.98 9.14 33.56
C SER A 4 -18.46 10.34 32.78
N ASN A 5 -18.34 11.49 33.43
CA ASN A 5 -17.86 12.71 32.81
C ASN A 5 -16.34 12.66 32.57
N SER A 6 -15.58 12.06 33.49
CA SER A 6 -14.15 11.82 33.31
C SER A 6 -13.86 10.87 32.14
N LYS A 7 -14.65 9.79 32.00
CA LYS A 7 -14.54 8.86 30.86
C LYS A 7 -14.85 9.52 29.52
N LEU A 8 -15.88 10.35 29.46
CA LEU A 8 -16.24 11.08 28.24
C LEU A 8 -15.12 12.03 27.81
N LEU A 9 -14.59 12.83 28.75
CA LEU A 9 -13.49 13.76 28.49
C LEU A 9 -12.22 13.03 28.04
N ALA A 10 -11.89 11.90 28.67
CA ALA A 10 -10.75 11.07 28.26
C ALA A 10 -10.92 10.51 26.84
N SER A 11 -12.12 10.03 26.50
CA SER A 11 -12.42 9.56 25.15
C SER A 11 -12.31 10.67 24.11
N GLN A 12 -12.85 11.86 24.43
CA GLN A 12 -12.73 13.05 23.58
C GLN A 12 -11.26 13.45 23.37
N ALA A 13 -10.48 13.60 24.45
CA ALA A 13 -9.05 13.91 24.33
C ALA A 13 -8.29 12.88 23.46
N THR A 14 -8.63 11.59 23.59
CA THR A 14 -8.02 10.53 22.78
C THR A 14 -8.39 10.67 21.30
N MET A 15 -9.66 10.97 20.97
CA MET A 15 -10.08 11.22 19.60
C MET A 15 -9.40 12.45 19.00
N GLU A 16 -9.31 13.55 19.76
CA GLU A 16 -8.61 14.77 19.32
C GLU A 16 -7.14 14.49 19.04
N GLN A 17 -6.47 13.74 19.91
CA GLN A 17 -5.08 13.37 19.72
C GLN A 17 -4.91 12.54 18.44
N MET A 18 -5.72 11.49 18.24
CA MET A 18 -5.64 10.63 17.05
C MET A 18 -5.90 11.41 15.76
N ALA A 19 -6.92 12.28 15.74
CA ALA A 19 -7.19 13.12 14.58
C ALA A 19 -6.04 14.10 14.33
N SER A 20 -5.53 14.76 15.37
CA SER A 20 -4.42 15.71 15.24
C SER A 20 -3.14 15.04 14.76
N GLU A 21 -2.84 13.81 15.19
CA GLU A 21 -1.66 13.05 14.74
C GLU A 21 -1.75 12.63 13.27
N THR A 22 -2.96 12.44 12.75
CA THR A 22 -3.23 12.03 11.35
C THR A 22 -3.52 13.21 10.41
N GLY A 23 -3.65 14.44 10.94
CA GLY A 23 -4.09 15.60 10.17
C GLY A 23 -5.61 15.65 9.94
N GLY A 24 -6.37 14.79 10.63
CA GLY A 24 -7.83 14.80 10.64
C GLY A 24 -8.41 15.91 11.52
N ARG A 25 -9.74 15.95 11.58
CA ARG A 25 -10.52 16.83 12.46
C ARG A 25 -11.53 15.99 13.21
N VAL A 26 -11.82 16.36 14.46
CA VAL A 26 -12.92 15.74 15.22
C VAL A 26 -14.11 16.68 15.30
N PHE A 27 -15.29 16.08 15.21
CA PHE A 27 -16.58 16.71 15.40
C PHE A 27 -17.12 16.25 16.77
N MET A 28 -17.21 17.17 17.74
CA MET A 28 -17.63 16.85 19.11
C MET A 28 -18.76 17.74 19.60
N ASN A 29 -19.54 17.21 20.55
CA ASN A 29 -20.58 17.94 21.30
C ASN A 29 -21.54 18.72 20.38
N ARG A 30 -21.97 18.07 19.29
CA ARG A 30 -22.77 18.69 18.24
C ARG A 30 -23.82 17.72 17.71
N ASN A 31 -25.00 18.26 17.37
CA ASN A 31 -26.17 17.49 16.92
C ASN A 31 -26.44 17.65 15.41
N ASP A 32 -25.54 18.30 14.66
CA ASP A 32 -25.63 18.56 13.23
C ASP A 32 -24.79 17.55 12.42
N VAL A 33 -25.15 16.27 12.52
CA VAL A 33 -24.41 15.18 11.87
C VAL A 33 -24.40 15.33 10.34
N ASP A 34 -25.49 15.81 9.76
CA ASP A 34 -25.62 16.15 8.34
C ASP A 34 -24.55 17.15 7.89
N ASN A 35 -24.34 18.21 8.67
CA ASN A 35 -23.31 19.21 8.41
C ASN A 35 -21.90 18.63 8.60
N ALA A 36 -21.67 17.81 9.63
CA ALA A 36 -20.39 17.13 9.82
C ALA A 36 -20.03 16.20 8.63
N VAL A 37 -21.03 15.51 8.09
CA VAL A 37 -20.88 14.69 6.88
C VAL A 37 -20.58 15.57 5.67
N ALA A 38 -21.35 16.65 5.45
CA ALA A 38 -21.13 17.57 4.33
C ALA A 38 -19.73 18.18 4.36
N LEU A 39 -19.25 18.61 5.53
CA LEU A 39 -17.89 19.11 5.72
C LEU A 39 -16.84 18.05 5.40
N SER A 40 -17.05 16.80 5.82
CA SER A 40 -16.12 15.69 5.55
C SER A 40 -16.04 15.35 4.05
N VAL A 41 -17.17 15.41 3.34
CA VAL A 41 -17.22 15.24 1.88
C VAL A 41 -16.49 16.38 1.19
N ASN A 42 -16.73 17.63 1.59
CA ASN A 42 -16.07 18.80 1.01
C ASN A 42 -14.55 18.78 1.28
N ASP A 43 -14.14 18.30 2.46
CA ASP A 43 -12.73 18.11 2.82
C ASP A 43 -12.01 17.12 1.89
N SER A 44 -12.76 16.11 1.42
CA SER A 44 -12.28 15.11 0.47
C SER A 44 -12.33 15.59 -0.98
N ALA A 45 -13.06 16.67 -1.28
CA ALA A 45 -13.25 17.15 -2.65
C ALA A 45 -12.08 17.98 -3.19
N SER A 46 -11.21 18.51 -2.31
CA SER A 46 -10.08 19.37 -2.69
C SER A 46 -8.90 19.17 -1.76
N TYR A 47 -8.01 18.24 -2.10
CA TYR A 47 -6.79 17.98 -1.36
C TYR A 47 -5.60 17.78 -2.32
N TYR A 48 -4.40 18.00 -1.78
CA TYR A 48 -3.15 17.67 -2.44
C TYR A 48 -2.52 16.48 -1.72
N VAL A 49 -2.06 15.47 -2.47
CA VAL A 49 -1.27 14.37 -1.92
C VAL A 49 0.20 14.69 -2.13
N LEU A 50 0.96 14.73 -1.04
CA LEU A 50 2.41 14.83 -1.06
C LEU A 50 2.98 13.55 -0.47
N THR A 51 3.75 12.83 -1.28
CA THR A 51 4.41 11.60 -0.85
C THR A 51 5.88 11.86 -0.58
N TYR A 52 6.37 11.40 0.58
CA TYR A 52 7.77 11.52 0.99
C TYR A 52 8.30 10.13 1.36
N TYR A 53 9.44 9.76 0.78
CA TYR A 53 10.17 8.53 1.09
C TYR A 53 11.54 8.92 1.66
N PRO A 54 11.85 8.58 2.93
CA PRO A 54 13.18 8.84 3.48
C PRO A 54 14.22 7.97 2.75
N GLU A 55 15.36 8.55 2.40
CA GLU A 55 16.48 7.84 1.75
C GLU A 55 16.99 6.70 2.64
N GLU A 56 17.13 6.96 3.94
CA GLU A 56 17.45 5.95 4.95
C GLU A 56 16.21 5.61 5.79
N LYS A 57 15.66 4.42 5.57
CA LYS A 57 14.49 3.94 6.33
C LYS A 57 14.80 3.76 7.81
N GLY A 58 16.05 3.42 8.17
CA GLY A 58 16.63 3.39 9.52
C GLY A 58 15.63 3.09 10.64
N TRP A 59 15.44 1.81 10.96
CA TRP A 59 14.42 1.38 11.93
C TRP A 59 14.91 1.49 13.39
N ASP A 60 15.20 2.70 13.83
CA ASP A 60 15.73 3.00 15.16
C ASP A 60 14.64 3.14 16.25
N GLY A 61 13.38 2.98 15.86
CA GLY A 61 12.22 3.10 16.74
C GLY A 61 11.89 4.54 17.16
N LYS A 62 12.63 5.54 16.70
CA LYS A 62 12.42 6.93 17.09
C LYS A 62 11.28 7.56 16.30
N PHE A 63 10.66 8.57 16.91
CA PHE A 63 9.64 9.39 16.25
C PHE A 63 10.31 10.36 15.26
N ARG A 64 9.91 10.27 13.99
CA ARG A 64 10.32 11.17 12.90
C ARG A 64 9.21 12.18 12.66
N LYS A 65 9.49 13.46 12.95
CA LYS A 65 8.54 14.57 12.79
C LYS A 65 8.45 14.99 11.32
N ILE A 66 7.23 15.17 10.82
CA ILE A 66 6.96 15.76 9.51
C ILE A 66 6.59 17.23 9.74
N GLN A 67 7.16 18.14 8.95
CA GLN A 67 6.83 19.56 8.97
C GLN A 67 6.55 20.05 7.56
N VAL A 68 5.36 20.61 7.34
CA VAL A 68 5.00 21.27 6.08
C VAL A 68 5.06 22.78 6.29
N LYS A 69 5.76 23.48 5.40
CA LYS A 69 5.85 24.96 5.42
C LYS A 69 5.16 25.50 4.17
N LEU A 70 4.28 26.48 4.36
CA LEU A 70 3.60 27.17 3.26
C LEU A 70 4.31 28.50 2.96
N ASN A 71 4.43 28.82 1.69
CA ASN A 71 4.98 30.10 1.24
C ASN A 71 3.94 31.23 1.21
N ARG A 72 2.66 30.92 1.45
CA ARG A 72 1.56 31.89 1.47
C ARG A 72 1.08 32.11 2.91
N PRO A 73 0.98 33.37 3.38
CA PRO A 73 0.45 33.68 4.70
C PRO A 73 -1.07 33.46 4.76
N GLY A 74 -1.61 33.25 5.97
CA GLY A 74 -3.05 33.13 6.21
C GLY A 74 -3.66 31.76 5.88
N LEU A 75 -2.85 30.78 5.49
CA LEU A 75 -3.28 29.41 5.22
C LEU A 75 -2.89 28.48 6.37
N GLU A 76 -3.78 27.54 6.70
CA GLU A 76 -3.52 26.45 7.63
C GLU A 76 -3.39 25.14 6.85
N VAL A 77 -2.35 24.35 7.17
CA VAL A 77 -2.15 23.03 6.56
C VAL A 77 -2.38 21.96 7.61
N ARG A 78 -3.26 21.01 7.30
CA ARG A 78 -3.44 19.81 8.10
C ARG A 78 -2.65 18.69 7.46
N HIS A 79 -1.81 18.04 8.26
CA HIS A 79 -0.98 16.95 7.82
C HIS A 79 -0.68 16.02 8.99
N ARG A 80 -0.25 14.80 8.67
CA ARG A 80 0.27 13.86 9.67
C ARG A 80 1.48 14.46 10.38
N LYS A 81 1.51 14.44 11.72
CA LYS A 81 2.60 15.05 12.52
C LYS A 81 3.94 14.32 12.40
N GLY A 82 3.91 13.03 12.08
CA GLY A 82 5.10 12.20 11.99
C GLY A 82 4.78 10.70 12.03
N TYR A 83 5.82 9.90 12.19
CA TYR A 83 5.72 8.45 12.30
C TYR A 83 6.87 7.90 13.14
N PHE A 84 6.67 6.75 13.78
CA PHE A 84 7.74 6.01 14.42
C PHE A 84 8.45 5.12 13.41
N ALA A 85 9.78 5.11 13.40
CA ALA A 85 10.59 4.24 12.53
C ALA A 85 10.73 2.84 13.15
N LEU A 86 9.60 2.14 13.32
CA LEU A 86 9.55 0.81 13.93
C LEU A 86 9.95 -0.28 12.94
N ASN A 87 10.86 -1.18 13.32
CA ASN A 87 11.22 -2.32 12.49
C ASN A 87 10.02 -3.27 12.39
N PRO A 88 9.43 -3.47 11.20
CA PRO A 88 8.22 -4.27 11.10
C PRO A 88 8.46 -5.75 11.44
N SER A 89 9.70 -6.26 11.31
CA SER A 89 10.05 -7.64 11.69
C SER A 89 9.95 -7.93 13.19
N GLN A 90 9.91 -6.89 14.05
CA GLN A 90 9.76 -7.06 15.49
C GLN A 90 8.32 -7.44 15.92
N TRP A 91 7.33 -7.34 15.02
CA TRP A 91 5.91 -7.64 15.29
C TRP A 91 5.36 -8.87 14.53
N ASP A 92 6.24 -9.70 13.96
CA ASP A 92 5.88 -10.70 12.94
C ASP A 92 4.92 -11.81 13.39
N LYS A 93 4.91 -12.23 14.66
CA LYS A 93 4.10 -13.40 15.07
C LYS A 93 2.60 -13.12 15.15
N GLN A 94 2.21 -11.92 15.58
CA GLN A 94 0.79 -11.52 15.69
C GLN A 94 0.28 -10.85 14.41
N ARG A 95 1.20 -10.40 13.53
CA ARG A 95 0.88 -9.76 12.25
C ARG A 95 0.55 -10.73 11.13
N LYS A 96 1.08 -11.96 11.08
CA LYS A 96 0.85 -12.85 9.92
C LYS A 96 -0.63 -13.04 9.56
N ASP A 97 -1.49 -13.20 10.56
CA ASP A 97 -2.93 -13.38 10.34
C ASP A 97 -3.59 -12.06 9.88
N ILE A 98 -3.15 -10.93 10.44
CA ILE A 98 -3.61 -9.58 10.06
C ILE A 98 -3.17 -9.24 8.64
N THR A 99 -1.90 -9.46 8.28
CA THR A 99 -1.34 -9.11 6.97
C THR A 99 -1.88 -9.99 5.85
N ASN A 100 -2.27 -11.24 6.15
CA ASN A 100 -3.01 -12.07 5.20
C ASN A 100 -4.44 -11.56 5.00
N THR A 101 -5.11 -11.13 6.07
CA THR A 101 -6.45 -10.54 6.00
C THR A 101 -6.46 -9.22 5.22
N GLU A 102 -5.44 -8.36 5.45
CA GLU A 102 -5.23 -7.11 4.73
C GLU A 102 -4.98 -7.37 3.24
N LEU A 103 -4.11 -8.31 2.91
CA LEU A 103 -3.88 -8.72 1.52
C LEU A 103 -5.14 -9.24 0.85
N MET A 104 -5.85 -10.18 1.50
CA MET A 104 -7.10 -10.72 0.97
C MET A 104 -8.14 -9.61 0.72
N SER A 105 -8.20 -8.62 1.61
CA SER A 105 -9.09 -7.47 1.45
C SER A 105 -8.65 -6.56 0.31
N ALA A 106 -7.35 -6.26 0.22
CA ALA A 106 -6.78 -5.44 -0.84
C ALA A 106 -6.91 -6.08 -2.22
N MET A 107 -6.95 -7.41 -2.33
CA MET A 107 -7.09 -8.16 -3.58
C MET A 107 -8.54 -8.39 -4.01
N LYS A 108 -9.54 -7.92 -3.26
CA LYS A 108 -10.94 -8.02 -3.69
C LYS A 108 -11.20 -7.14 -4.93
N PRO A 109 -12.11 -7.55 -5.83
CA PRO A 109 -12.60 -6.70 -6.91
C PRO A 109 -13.16 -5.38 -6.36
N ASP A 110 -13.03 -4.32 -7.14
CA ASP A 110 -13.59 -2.98 -6.88
C ASP A 110 -13.12 -2.32 -5.56
N THR A 111 -12.11 -2.90 -4.90
CA THR A 111 -11.44 -2.26 -3.76
C THR A 111 -10.50 -1.18 -4.30
N PRO A 112 -10.44 0.03 -3.69
CA PRO A 112 -9.49 1.05 -4.08
C PRO A 112 -8.05 0.52 -4.17
N PRO A 113 -7.25 0.98 -5.16
CA PRO A 113 -5.85 0.60 -5.26
C PRO A 113 -5.09 0.89 -3.97
N SER A 114 -4.32 -0.10 -3.50
CA SER A 114 -3.33 0.12 -2.44
C SER A 114 -2.09 0.75 -3.06
N THR A 115 -1.50 1.75 -2.40
CA THR A 115 -0.41 2.55 -2.97
C THR A 115 0.84 2.60 -2.08
N MET A 116 0.97 1.68 -1.11
CA MET A 116 2.15 1.65 -0.23
C MET A 116 3.36 1.02 -0.92
N VAL A 117 3.13 0.09 -1.85
CA VAL A 117 4.12 -0.37 -2.83
C VAL A 117 3.71 0.20 -4.19
N ILE A 118 4.63 0.87 -4.88
CA ILE A 118 4.37 1.47 -6.20
C ILE A 118 5.00 0.59 -7.27
N PHE A 119 4.25 0.27 -8.32
CA PHE A 119 4.73 -0.49 -9.46
C PHE A 119 3.88 -0.24 -10.70
N ASP A 120 4.51 -0.41 -11.86
CA ASP A 120 3.82 -0.51 -13.14
C ASP A 120 3.61 -1.99 -13.50
N VAL A 121 2.56 -2.26 -14.28
CA VAL A 121 2.25 -3.60 -14.79
C VAL A 121 2.15 -3.58 -16.30
N LEU A 122 2.79 -4.55 -16.94
CA LEU A 122 2.63 -4.85 -18.35
C LEU A 122 2.15 -6.30 -18.51
N VAL A 123 1.07 -6.48 -19.25
CA VAL A 123 0.52 -7.79 -19.60
C VAL A 123 0.47 -7.85 -21.10
N VAL A 124 1.24 -8.77 -21.69
CA VAL A 124 1.25 -8.97 -23.14
C VAL A 124 0.54 -10.29 -23.45
N PRO A 125 -0.68 -10.25 -24.01
CA PRO A 125 -1.35 -11.45 -24.47
C PRO A 125 -0.52 -12.18 -25.53
N PRO A 126 -0.38 -13.52 -25.46
CA PRO A 126 0.31 -14.29 -26.48
C PRO A 126 -0.49 -14.33 -27.80
N ALA A 127 0.20 -14.45 -28.93
CA ALA A 127 -0.37 -14.27 -30.28
C ALA A 127 -1.43 -15.31 -30.73
N LYS A 128 -1.56 -16.46 -30.06
CA LYS A 128 -2.62 -17.48 -30.28
C LYS A 128 -2.87 -18.19 -28.95
N ALA A 129 -4.09 -18.24 -28.41
CA ALA A 129 -4.31 -18.72 -27.04
C ALA A 129 -5.16 -20.00 -26.99
N ASN A 130 -4.50 -21.15 -26.81
CA ASN A 130 -5.13 -22.30 -26.18
C ASN A 130 -4.42 -22.52 -24.83
N ARG A 131 -5.11 -22.19 -23.72
CA ARG A 131 -4.65 -22.36 -22.33
C ARG A 131 -3.18 -21.98 -22.12
N MET A 132 -2.89 -20.67 -22.14
CA MET A 132 -1.51 -20.20 -22.06
C MET A 132 -1.17 -19.61 -20.70
N GLN A 133 0.10 -19.78 -20.33
CA GLN A 133 0.72 -19.01 -19.26
C GLN A 133 0.89 -17.57 -19.75
N ILE A 134 0.10 -16.66 -19.18
CA ILE A 134 0.15 -15.24 -19.45
C ILE A 134 1.24 -14.62 -18.57
N PRO A 135 2.30 -14.02 -19.16
CA PRO A 135 3.28 -13.28 -18.40
C PRO A 135 2.67 -11.98 -17.88
N VAL A 136 2.87 -11.73 -16.59
CA VAL A 136 2.57 -10.47 -15.92
C VAL A 136 3.92 -9.89 -15.50
N ASP A 137 4.36 -8.88 -16.23
CA ASP A 137 5.59 -8.15 -15.97
C ASP A 137 5.29 -6.97 -15.06
N LEU A 138 6.11 -6.80 -14.02
CA LEU A 138 5.99 -5.72 -13.07
C LEU A 138 7.31 -4.96 -13.01
N LEU A 139 7.24 -3.64 -12.93
CA LEU A 139 8.39 -2.79 -12.61
C LEU A 139 8.11 -2.10 -11.28
N VAL A 140 8.67 -2.63 -10.20
CA VAL A 140 8.42 -2.12 -8.84
C VAL A 140 9.39 -0.99 -8.52
N ASP A 141 8.89 0.08 -7.91
CA ASP A 141 9.75 1.14 -7.35
C ASP A 141 10.44 0.61 -6.07
N PRO A 142 11.75 0.35 -6.11
CA PRO A 142 12.47 -0.26 -4.99
C PRO A 142 12.53 0.65 -3.75
N ARG A 143 12.26 1.95 -3.89
CA ARG A 143 12.21 2.90 -2.76
C ARG A 143 11.00 2.65 -1.88
N THR A 144 9.94 2.08 -2.46
CA THR A 144 8.74 1.67 -1.70
C THR A 144 8.94 0.32 -1.00
N LEU A 145 9.86 -0.51 -1.50
CA LEU A 145 10.25 -1.78 -0.90
C LEU A 145 11.26 -1.62 0.23
N SER A 146 11.38 -2.67 1.03
CA SER A 146 12.10 -2.61 2.29
C SER A 146 13.06 -3.81 2.35
N PRO A 147 14.25 -3.71 1.72
CA PRO A 147 15.20 -4.81 1.71
C PRO A 147 15.85 -5.03 3.08
N GLU A 148 16.47 -6.19 3.24
CA GLU A 148 17.32 -6.58 4.37
C GLU A 148 18.79 -6.40 3.98
N ASP A 149 19.63 -6.00 4.94
CA ASP A 149 21.08 -5.93 4.72
C ASP A 149 21.69 -7.34 4.62
N THR A 150 22.62 -7.51 3.68
CA THR A 150 23.43 -8.73 3.57
C THR A 150 24.92 -8.40 3.67
N ALA A 151 25.76 -9.42 3.85
CA ALA A 151 27.21 -9.26 3.88
C ALA A 151 27.75 -8.52 2.63
N GLY A 152 28.84 -7.76 2.80
CA GLY A 152 29.48 -7.03 1.70
C GLY A 152 28.65 -5.86 1.14
N GLY A 153 27.73 -5.29 1.93
CA GLY A 153 26.90 -4.15 1.51
C GLY A 153 25.76 -4.51 0.55
N GLY A 154 25.54 -5.81 0.31
CA GLY A 154 24.40 -6.29 -0.47
C GLY A 154 23.05 -6.07 0.23
N LYS A 155 21.99 -6.38 -0.51
CA LYS A 155 20.60 -6.23 -0.06
C LYS A 155 19.78 -7.44 -0.48
N ARG A 156 18.80 -7.84 0.32
CA ARG A 156 17.85 -8.91 -0.02
C ARG A 156 16.43 -8.35 -0.02
N PHE A 157 15.77 -8.43 -1.16
CA PHE A 157 14.33 -8.16 -1.25
C PHE A 157 13.55 -9.45 -1.03
N ARG A 158 12.45 -9.36 -0.27
CA ARG A 158 11.48 -10.44 -0.08
C ARG A 158 10.09 -9.87 -0.40
N VAL A 159 9.51 -10.32 -1.51
CA VAL A 159 8.22 -9.81 -1.99
C VAL A 159 7.32 -10.98 -2.36
N GLU A 160 6.01 -10.79 -2.24
CA GLU A 160 5.02 -11.67 -2.85
C GLU A 160 4.27 -10.93 -3.93
N VAL A 161 4.15 -11.55 -5.10
CA VAL A 161 3.30 -11.10 -6.19
C VAL A 161 2.05 -11.94 -6.20
N HIS A 162 0.89 -11.29 -6.17
CA HIS A 162 -0.43 -11.89 -6.23
C HIS A 162 -1.10 -11.46 -7.52
N VAL A 163 -1.58 -12.41 -8.31
CA VAL A 163 -2.33 -12.15 -9.53
C VAL A 163 -3.67 -12.86 -9.42
N ALA A 164 -4.77 -12.14 -9.52
CA ALA A 164 -6.11 -12.70 -9.53
C ALA A 164 -6.85 -12.23 -10.77
N ALA A 165 -7.33 -13.17 -11.58
CA ALA A 165 -8.19 -12.87 -12.71
C ALA A 165 -9.65 -13.10 -12.33
N TYR A 166 -10.46 -12.07 -12.45
CA TYR A 166 -11.90 -12.11 -12.24
C TYR A 166 -12.62 -12.07 -13.58
N THR A 167 -13.65 -12.90 -13.71
CA THR A 167 -14.68 -12.73 -14.74
C THR A 167 -15.37 -11.38 -14.58
N LEU A 168 -16.10 -10.92 -15.61
CA LEU A 168 -16.83 -9.65 -15.54
C LEU A 168 -17.95 -9.68 -14.48
N GLU A 169 -18.41 -10.87 -14.09
CA GLU A 169 -19.36 -11.11 -13.01
C GLU A 169 -18.71 -11.14 -11.61
N GLY A 170 -17.40 -10.87 -11.51
CA GLY A 170 -16.66 -10.83 -10.24
C GLY A 170 -16.28 -12.21 -9.68
N LYS A 171 -16.50 -13.31 -10.41
CA LYS A 171 -16.03 -14.64 -10.01
C LYS A 171 -14.55 -14.82 -10.32
N VAL A 172 -13.82 -15.44 -9.41
CA VAL A 172 -12.41 -15.82 -9.61
C VAL A 172 -12.31 -16.85 -10.73
N ALA A 173 -11.58 -16.53 -11.79
CA ALA A 173 -11.26 -17.45 -12.88
C ALA A 173 -9.94 -18.18 -12.62
N ALA A 174 -8.92 -17.47 -12.13
CA ALA A 174 -7.65 -18.04 -11.71
C ALA A 174 -6.93 -17.11 -10.73
N THR A 175 -6.05 -17.67 -9.91
CA THR A 175 -5.12 -16.92 -9.06
C THR A 175 -3.72 -17.49 -9.17
N LYS A 176 -2.71 -16.65 -8.93
CA LYS A 176 -1.31 -17.04 -8.82
C LYS A 176 -0.64 -16.21 -7.74
N ASP A 177 -0.03 -16.91 -6.79
CA ASP A 177 0.84 -16.32 -5.78
C ASP A 177 2.29 -16.72 -6.08
N SER A 178 3.22 -15.79 -5.92
CA SER A 178 4.65 -16.01 -6.16
C SER A 178 5.48 -15.26 -5.13
N ALA A 179 6.04 -16.00 -4.18
CA ALA A 179 7.05 -15.49 -3.27
C ALA A 179 8.40 -15.42 -3.98
N ILE A 180 9.02 -14.24 -3.95
CA ILE A 180 10.28 -13.95 -4.63
C ILE A 180 11.27 -13.43 -3.59
N GLU A 181 12.40 -14.11 -3.49
CA GLU A 181 13.54 -13.68 -2.71
C GLU A 181 14.70 -13.34 -3.66
N ALA A 182 15.15 -12.09 -3.62
CA ALA A 182 16.16 -11.57 -4.52
C ALA A 182 17.34 -11.00 -3.73
N PRO A 183 18.39 -11.81 -3.47
CA PRO A 183 19.65 -11.30 -2.97
C PRO A 183 20.39 -10.54 -4.09
N LEU A 184 20.79 -9.30 -3.82
CA LEU A 184 21.51 -8.41 -4.72
C LEU A 184 22.85 -8.01 -4.13
N THR A 185 23.87 -7.96 -4.98
CA THR A 185 25.15 -7.30 -4.66
C THR A 185 24.94 -5.79 -4.52
N ALA A 186 25.90 -5.08 -3.90
CA ALA A 186 25.83 -3.62 -3.78
C ALA A 186 25.68 -2.92 -5.16
N GLU A 187 26.41 -3.40 -6.17
CA GLU A 187 26.33 -2.91 -7.55
C GLU A 187 24.93 -3.12 -8.16
N LYS A 188 24.37 -4.34 -8.07
CA LYS A 188 23.03 -4.63 -8.58
C LYS A 188 21.95 -3.85 -7.83
N PHE A 189 22.11 -3.65 -6.53
CA PHE A 189 21.21 -2.83 -5.73
C PHE A 189 21.22 -1.38 -6.21
N ALA A 190 22.40 -0.80 -6.47
CA ALA A 190 22.50 0.55 -7.02
C ALA A 190 21.83 0.69 -8.41
N ALA A 191 22.00 -0.32 -9.28
CA ALA A 191 21.32 -0.34 -10.57
C ALA A 191 19.79 -0.42 -10.42
N VAL A 192 19.29 -1.30 -9.55
CA VAL A 192 17.85 -1.43 -9.26
C VAL A 192 17.27 -0.13 -8.72
N GLN A 193 17.98 0.59 -7.83
CA GLN A 193 17.54 1.89 -7.31
C GLN A 193 17.31 2.95 -8.41
N GLN A 194 18.02 2.85 -9.54
CA GLN A 194 17.88 3.79 -10.66
C GLN A 194 16.90 3.31 -11.72
N GLN A 195 16.88 2.00 -12.02
CA GLN A 195 16.16 1.44 -13.17
C GLN A 195 14.80 0.82 -12.79
N GLY A 196 14.54 0.62 -11.50
CA GLY A 196 13.40 -0.13 -11.00
C GLY A 196 13.73 -1.60 -10.74
N PHE A 197 12.82 -2.28 -10.06
CA PHE A 197 12.96 -3.70 -9.69
C PHE A 197 12.01 -4.56 -10.53
N PRO A 198 12.50 -5.19 -11.62
CA PRO A 198 11.66 -5.99 -12.50
C PRO A 198 11.29 -7.32 -11.84
N LEU A 199 10.01 -7.67 -11.87
CA LEU A 199 9.46 -8.95 -11.41
C LEU A 199 8.58 -9.54 -12.52
N ARG A 200 8.46 -10.86 -12.54
CA ARG A 200 7.58 -11.58 -13.46
C ARG A 200 6.78 -12.64 -12.73
N ALA A 201 5.48 -12.68 -12.97
CA ALA A 201 4.59 -13.77 -12.59
C ALA A 201 3.97 -14.40 -13.86
N MET A 202 3.53 -15.65 -13.74
CA MET A 202 2.85 -16.38 -14.82
C MET A 202 1.51 -16.90 -14.32
N ILE A 203 0.41 -16.53 -14.99
CA ILE A 203 -0.94 -17.00 -14.66
C ILE A 203 -1.52 -17.79 -15.84
N GLU A 204 -2.14 -18.94 -15.58
CA GLU A 204 -2.81 -19.72 -16.62
C GLU A 204 -4.25 -19.24 -16.77
N LEU A 205 -4.63 -18.85 -17.99
CA LEU A 205 -5.99 -18.41 -18.30
C LEU A 205 -6.48 -19.03 -19.62
N SER A 206 -7.78 -19.33 -19.64
CA SER A 206 -8.49 -19.68 -20.88
C SER A 206 -8.86 -18.42 -21.66
N PRO A 207 -9.16 -18.52 -22.97
CA PRO A 207 -9.71 -17.40 -23.74
C PRO A 207 -10.96 -16.82 -23.07
N GLY A 208 -11.06 -15.50 -23.03
CA GLY A 208 -12.11 -14.81 -22.29
C GLY A 208 -11.78 -13.35 -21.98
N ARG A 209 -12.72 -12.67 -21.33
CA ARG A 209 -12.55 -11.30 -20.82
C ARG A 209 -12.48 -11.32 -19.31
N TYR A 210 -11.47 -10.65 -18.76
CA TYR A 210 -11.17 -10.65 -17.34
C TYR A 210 -10.84 -9.24 -16.86
N ARG A 211 -11.13 -8.97 -15.59
CA ARG A 211 -10.45 -7.93 -14.81
C ARG A 211 -9.39 -8.61 -13.97
N MET A 212 -8.14 -8.34 -14.26
CA MET A 212 -7.03 -8.87 -13.49
C MET A 212 -6.63 -7.87 -12.41
N ARG A 213 -6.59 -8.30 -11.16
CA ARG A 213 -6.03 -7.53 -10.07
C ARG A 213 -4.67 -8.08 -9.71
N VAL A 214 -3.65 -7.22 -9.77
CA VAL A 214 -2.27 -7.54 -9.46
C VAL A 214 -1.90 -6.85 -8.16
N GLY A 215 -1.28 -7.58 -7.24
CA GLY A 215 -0.81 -7.07 -5.96
C GLY A 215 0.66 -7.40 -5.75
N VAL A 216 1.39 -6.47 -5.14
CA VAL A 216 2.75 -6.70 -4.65
C VAL A 216 2.77 -6.43 -3.15
N ARG A 217 3.20 -7.42 -2.38
CA ARG A 217 3.38 -7.32 -0.93
C ARG A 217 4.87 -7.34 -0.59
N ASP A 218 5.35 -6.34 0.13
CA ASP A 218 6.67 -6.39 0.75
C ASP A 218 6.61 -7.26 2.02
N LEU A 219 7.29 -8.40 2.02
CA LEU A 219 7.23 -9.36 3.12
C LEU A 219 7.91 -8.86 4.39
N ARG A 220 8.75 -7.81 4.31
CA ARG A 220 9.35 -7.23 5.51
C ARG A 220 8.41 -6.29 6.23
N THR A 221 7.59 -5.52 5.52
CA THR A 221 6.71 -4.49 6.12
C THR A 221 5.24 -4.85 6.15
N GLY A 222 4.80 -5.77 5.30
CA GLY A 222 3.39 -6.03 5.03
C GLY A 222 2.76 -4.99 4.09
N PHE A 223 3.51 -3.99 3.61
CA PHE A 223 2.98 -2.99 2.68
C PHE A 223 2.53 -3.65 1.37
N ILE A 224 1.38 -3.20 0.89
CA ILE A 224 0.75 -3.72 -0.31
C ILE A 224 0.59 -2.58 -1.32
N GLY A 225 0.84 -2.90 -2.58
CA GLY A 225 0.37 -2.14 -3.73
C GLY A 225 -0.59 -2.99 -4.54
N THR A 226 -1.61 -2.39 -5.15
CA THR A 226 -2.50 -3.11 -6.09
C THR A 226 -2.80 -2.28 -7.34
N VAL A 227 -2.97 -2.97 -8.47
CA VAL A 227 -3.34 -2.39 -9.77
C VAL A 227 -4.38 -3.30 -10.44
N ASP A 228 -5.39 -2.71 -11.07
CA ASP A 228 -6.36 -3.42 -11.90
C ASP A 228 -5.99 -3.27 -13.38
N VAL A 229 -6.01 -4.39 -14.12
CA VAL A 229 -5.67 -4.47 -15.55
C VAL A 229 -6.81 -5.18 -16.29
N PRO A 230 -7.50 -4.52 -17.24
CA PRO A 230 -8.43 -5.22 -18.12
C PRO A 230 -7.66 -6.15 -19.06
N LEU A 231 -8.11 -7.39 -19.21
CA LEU A 231 -7.48 -8.38 -20.07
C LEU A 231 -8.52 -9.05 -20.97
N ALA A 232 -8.26 -9.06 -22.28
CA ALA A 232 -9.02 -9.82 -23.25
C ALA A 232 -8.07 -10.81 -23.94
N LEU A 233 -8.44 -12.10 -23.87
CA LEU A 233 -7.72 -13.18 -24.54
C LEU A 233 -8.60 -13.71 -25.66
N GLU A 234 -8.15 -13.53 -26.90
CA GLU A 234 -8.82 -14.06 -28.09
C GLU A 234 -8.57 -15.57 -28.22
N LYS A 235 -9.40 -16.25 -29.01
CA LYS A 235 -9.22 -17.67 -29.31
C LYS A 235 -8.14 -17.89 -30.36
#